data_AF-A0A7H8QLX4-F1
#
_entry.id   AF-A0A7H8QLX4-F1
#
_cell.length_a   1.000
_cell.length_b   1.000
_cell.length_c   1.000
_cell.angle_alpha   90.00
_cell.angle_beta   90.00
_cell.angle_gamma   90.00
#
_symmetry.space_group_name_H-M   'P 1'
#
loop_
_entity.id
_entity.type
_entity.pdbx_description
1 polymer ?
#
loop_
_entity_poly.entity_id
_entity_poly.type
_entity_poly.pdbx_seq_one_letter_code
_entity_poly.pdbx_strand_id
1 'polypeptide(L)'
;MIKPEQRFFSEGQCYFGTRENPKTETHCNVWDWDQLRMIKVKGTAKLFPPEEDVEIPVLTQFVDSLSPEVRAVTVDDDGLLTGISTDPEEDDTVFIGYLPFSSVESLAGCRVIQHSKLQELDRLGPGVDLSSYDDDESGKPQKVVFKFNAMAKPRRLKMAWDELKVYKSLPPHPNILPLDRVVLEDVESRVIGFTTKFIAGGTLVDNLEAPLRFEWLQQLIQVVDFLNLELGIMHQDIAPRNLFIDPDTEKLLLFDFDWAASGEKGLMEGRDDVTAVVFTL
;
A
#
# COMPACT_ATOMS: atom_id res chain seq x y z
N MET A 1 6.76 10.25 7.09
CA MET A 1 6.00 10.99 6.07
C MET A 1 6.22 10.25 4.77
N ILE A 2 5.17 10.06 3.97
CA ILE A 2 5.28 9.34 2.71
C ILE A 2 6.35 9.97 1.83
N LYS A 3 7.17 9.14 1.18
CA LYS A 3 8.22 9.65 0.28
C LYS A 3 7.56 10.41 -0.89
N PRO A 4 8.06 11.60 -1.30
CA PRO A 4 7.44 12.39 -2.36
C PRO A 4 7.19 11.61 -3.65
N GLU A 5 8.12 10.75 -4.04
CA GLU A 5 8.04 9.89 -5.23
C GLU A 5 6.98 8.78 -5.14
N GLN A 6 6.46 8.50 -3.95
CA GLN A 6 5.41 7.50 -3.71
C GLN A 6 4.04 8.12 -3.44
N ARG A 7 3.96 9.45 -3.25
CA ARG A 7 2.73 10.13 -2.86
C ARG A 7 1.65 10.07 -3.94
N PHE A 8 2.03 10.14 -5.21
CA PHE A 8 1.07 10.27 -6.31
C PHE A 8 1.01 9.00 -7.16
N PHE A 9 -0.17 8.69 -7.67
CA PHE A 9 -0.38 7.64 -8.66
C PHE A 9 -1.28 8.17 -9.78
N SER A 10 -0.81 8.10 -11.02
CA SER A 10 -1.62 8.47 -12.18
C SER A 10 -2.44 7.29 -12.70
N GLU A 11 -3.71 7.54 -13.04
CA GLU A 11 -4.56 6.61 -13.77
C GLU A 11 -4.35 6.67 -15.29
N GLY A 12 -3.49 7.57 -15.76
CA GLY A 12 -3.22 7.84 -17.16
C GLY A 12 -4.06 8.97 -17.74
N GLN A 13 -3.81 9.25 -19.01
CA GLN A 13 -4.36 10.39 -19.73
C GLN A 13 -5.54 9.97 -20.63
N CYS A 14 -6.58 10.80 -20.69
CA CYS A 14 -7.74 10.64 -21.56
C CYS A 14 -7.86 11.83 -22.50
N TYR A 15 -8.03 11.54 -23.79
CA TYR A 15 -8.01 12.52 -24.87
C TYR A 15 -9.38 12.66 -25.52
N PHE A 16 -9.89 13.88 -25.61
CA PHE A 16 -11.17 14.20 -26.24
C PHE A 16 -11.00 14.57 -27.71
N GLY A 17 -10.38 13.66 -28.47
CA GLY A 17 -10.06 13.86 -29.88
C GLY A 17 -8.82 13.08 -30.31
N THR A 18 -8.26 13.46 -31.46
CA THR A 18 -7.03 12.89 -31.99
C THR A 18 -5.85 13.23 -31.06
N ARG A 19 -5.20 12.22 -30.48
CA ARG A 19 -4.09 12.40 -29.53
C ARG A 19 -2.86 13.06 -30.16
N GLU A 20 -2.72 12.99 -31.48
CA GLU A 20 -1.66 13.65 -32.25
C GLU A 20 -1.92 15.16 -32.47
N ASN A 21 -3.13 15.65 -32.18
CA ASN A 21 -3.44 17.08 -32.26
C ASN A 21 -3.10 17.75 -30.92
N PRO A 22 -2.12 18.68 -30.87
CA PRO A 22 -1.69 19.32 -29.63
C PRO A 22 -2.77 20.16 -28.95
N LYS A 23 -3.84 20.54 -29.67
CA LYS A 23 -4.97 21.30 -29.12
C LYS A 23 -6.10 20.41 -28.57
N THR A 24 -5.97 19.10 -28.69
CA THR A 24 -6.96 18.17 -28.13
C THR A 24 -7.02 18.36 -26.63
N GLU A 25 -8.23 18.55 -26.11
CA GLU A 25 -8.45 18.61 -24.67
C GLU A 25 -8.12 17.26 -24.05
N THR A 26 -7.37 17.31 -22.96
CA THR A 26 -6.92 16.13 -22.23
C THR A 26 -7.21 16.33 -20.76
N HIS A 27 -7.64 15.27 -20.10
CA HIS A 27 -7.55 15.21 -18.64
C HIS A 27 -6.78 13.98 -18.18
N CYS A 28 -6.28 14.05 -16.97
CA CYS A 28 -5.64 12.95 -16.28
C CYS A 28 -6.08 12.97 -14.82
N ASN A 29 -6.10 11.78 -14.25
CA ASN A 29 -6.68 11.52 -12.95
C ASN A 29 -5.54 11.07 -12.05
N VAL A 30 -5.21 11.87 -11.03
CA VAL A 30 -4.08 11.62 -10.13
C VAL A 30 -4.59 11.37 -8.72
N TRP A 31 -4.26 10.21 -8.18
CA TRP A 31 -4.52 9.84 -6.79
C TRP A 31 -3.42 10.43 -5.89
N ASP A 32 -3.82 11.20 -4.87
CA ASP A 32 -2.94 11.67 -3.79
C ASP A 32 -3.09 10.73 -2.59
N TRP A 33 -2.05 9.94 -2.30
CA TRP A 33 -2.02 9.04 -1.15
C TRP A 33 -1.95 9.76 0.19
N ASP A 34 -1.55 11.03 0.25
CA ASP A 34 -1.54 11.81 1.48
C ASP A 34 -2.96 12.30 1.83
N GLN A 35 -3.69 12.79 0.83
CA GLN A 35 -5.05 13.30 0.99
C GLN A 35 -6.15 12.24 0.76
N LEU A 36 -5.77 11.04 0.33
CA LEU A 36 -6.65 9.91 0.00
C LEU A 36 -7.79 10.29 -0.95
N ARG A 37 -7.46 11.03 -2.01
CA ARG A 37 -8.44 11.53 -3.00
C ARG A 37 -7.88 11.59 -4.40
N MET A 38 -8.79 11.61 -5.38
CA MET A 38 -8.48 11.92 -6.77
C MET A 38 -8.50 13.42 -7.01
N ILE A 39 -7.54 13.89 -7.80
CA ILE A 39 -7.51 15.24 -8.36
C ILE A 39 -7.44 15.11 -9.88
N LYS A 40 -8.42 15.70 -10.56
CA LYS A 40 -8.50 15.75 -12.02
C LYS A 40 -7.66 16.92 -12.53
N VAL A 41 -6.69 16.65 -13.37
CA VAL A 41 -5.84 17.67 -14.00
C VAL A 41 -6.26 17.79 -15.47
N LYS A 42 -6.59 19.00 -15.90
CA LYS A 42 -7.08 19.30 -17.25
C LYS A 42 -6.10 20.19 -18.00
N GLY A 43 -5.92 19.93 -19.29
CA GLY A 43 -5.12 20.76 -20.18
C GLY A 43 -5.26 20.28 -21.61
N THR A 44 -4.16 20.31 -22.35
CA THR A 44 -4.12 19.92 -23.76
C THR A 44 -3.13 18.78 -24.00
N ALA A 45 -3.28 18.07 -25.12
CA ALA A 45 -2.34 17.06 -25.57
C ALA A 45 -0.92 17.59 -25.85
N LYS A 46 -0.76 18.92 -25.94
CA LYS A 46 0.57 19.55 -26.03
C LYS A 46 1.33 19.45 -24.72
N LEU A 47 0.66 19.70 -23.59
CA LEU A 47 1.27 19.54 -22.28
C LEU A 47 1.34 18.07 -21.88
N PHE A 48 0.29 17.30 -22.16
CA PHE A 48 0.18 15.88 -21.85
C PHE A 48 0.36 15.07 -23.14
N PRO A 49 1.60 14.82 -23.60
CA PRO A 49 1.82 14.03 -24.80
C PRO A 49 1.55 12.55 -24.52
N PRO A 50 1.09 11.75 -25.50
CA PRO A 50 0.72 10.34 -25.30
C PRO A 50 1.88 9.41 -24.91
N GLU A 51 3.10 9.91 -24.96
CA GLU A 51 4.35 9.16 -24.81
C GLU A 51 4.99 9.42 -23.44
N GLU A 52 4.53 10.43 -22.69
CA GLU A 52 5.12 10.84 -21.41
C GLU A 52 4.05 11.09 -20.34
N ASP A 53 4.29 10.57 -19.14
CA ASP A 53 3.47 10.83 -17.96
C ASP A 53 4.03 12.05 -17.22
N VAL A 54 3.43 13.22 -17.44
CA VAL A 54 3.90 14.51 -16.87
C VAL A 54 2.92 15.12 -15.85
N GLU A 55 1.76 14.50 -15.66
CA GLU A 55 0.71 14.97 -14.77
C GLU A 55 1.10 15.05 -13.30
N ILE A 56 1.93 14.12 -12.82
CA ILE A 56 2.44 14.15 -11.45
C ILE A 56 3.36 15.37 -11.25
N PRO A 57 4.42 15.57 -12.07
CA PRO A 57 5.22 16.79 -12.02
C PRO A 57 4.40 18.08 -12.11
N VAL A 58 3.36 18.12 -12.95
CA VAL A 58 2.48 19.29 -13.06
C VAL A 58 1.71 19.53 -11.75
N LEU A 59 1.01 18.52 -11.25
CA LEU A 59 0.18 18.64 -10.04
C LEU A 59 1.00 18.99 -8.79
N THR A 60 2.20 18.40 -8.65
CA THR A 60 3.07 18.61 -7.49
C THR A 60 3.46 20.08 -7.26
N GLN A 61 3.40 20.93 -8.28
CA GLN A 61 3.77 22.35 -8.18
C GLN A 61 2.82 23.15 -7.28
N PHE A 62 1.57 22.72 -7.12
CA PHE A 62 0.55 23.52 -6.44
C PHE A 62 -0.38 22.71 -5.52
N VAL A 63 -0.34 21.37 -5.55
CA VAL A 63 -1.26 20.50 -4.79
C VAL A 63 -1.34 20.81 -3.29
N ASP A 64 -0.21 21.14 -2.64
CA ASP A 64 -0.18 21.46 -1.21
C ASP A 64 -0.77 22.83 -0.88
N SER A 65 -0.97 23.67 -1.90
CA SER A 65 -1.63 24.98 -1.78
C SER A 65 -3.13 24.91 -2.13
N LEU A 66 -3.62 23.76 -2.63
CA LEU A 66 -5.03 23.60 -2.99
C LEU A 66 -5.89 23.38 -1.74
N SER A 67 -7.11 23.92 -1.78
CA SER A 67 -8.13 23.57 -0.78
C SER A 67 -8.50 22.08 -0.87
N PRO A 68 -8.84 21.41 0.25
CA PRO A 68 -9.43 20.07 0.26
C PRO A 68 -10.74 19.93 -0.53
N GLU A 69 -11.38 21.04 -0.87
CA GLU A 69 -12.62 21.05 -1.67
C GLU A 69 -12.37 21.00 -3.19
N VAL A 70 -11.15 21.30 -3.64
CA VAL A 70 -10.80 21.29 -5.06
C VAL A 70 -10.84 19.86 -5.60
N ARG A 71 -11.58 19.64 -6.69
CA ARG A 71 -11.73 18.34 -7.37
C ARG A 71 -11.01 18.31 -8.71
N ALA A 72 -10.95 19.44 -9.39
CA ALA A 72 -10.19 19.56 -10.63
C ALA A 72 -9.37 20.85 -10.70
N VAL A 73 -8.30 20.79 -11.48
CA VAL A 73 -7.44 21.91 -11.83
C VAL A 73 -7.29 22.00 -13.34
N THR A 74 -7.19 23.20 -13.87
CA THR A 74 -6.89 23.45 -15.28
C THR A 74 -5.53 24.11 -15.39
N VAL A 75 -4.70 23.61 -16.29
CA VAL A 75 -3.35 24.12 -16.56
C VAL A 75 -3.21 24.54 -18.02
N ASP A 76 -2.38 25.54 -18.28
CA ASP A 76 -2.00 25.93 -19.64
C ASP A 76 -0.86 25.07 -20.20
N ASP A 77 -0.42 25.36 -21.44
CA ASP A 77 0.66 24.62 -22.11
C ASP A 77 2.03 24.74 -21.43
N ASP A 78 2.19 25.70 -20.50
CA ASP A 78 3.40 25.89 -19.71
C ASP A 78 3.30 25.18 -18.33
N GLY A 79 2.19 24.49 -18.07
CA GLY A 79 1.92 23.78 -16.82
C GLY A 79 1.47 24.69 -15.68
N LEU A 80 1.12 25.95 -15.96
CA LEU A 80 0.70 26.91 -14.95
C LEU A 80 -0.80 26.79 -14.67
N LEU A 81 -1.17 26.91 -13.39
CA LEU A 81 -2.56 26.84 -12.95
C LEU A 81 -3.37 28.04 -13.49
N THR A 82 -4.38 27.75 -14.31
CA THR A 82 -5.30 28.75 -14.89
C THR A 82 -6.71 28.68 -14.33
N GLY A 83 -7.08 27.56 -13.71
CA GLY A 83 -8.41 27.38 -13.12
C GLY A 83 -8.46 26.30 -12.05
N ILE A 84 -9.43 26.41 -11.15
CA ILE A 84 -9.78 25.40 -10.14
C ILE A 84 -11.28 25.13 -10.20
N SER A 85 -11.67 23.92 -9.86
CA SER A 85 -13.06 23.50 -9.76
C SER A 85 -13.31 22.77 -8.45
N THR A 86 -14.42 23.09 -7.80
CA THR A 86 -14.95 22.43 -6.61
C THR A 86 -16.24 21.67 -6.93
N ASP A 87 -16.54 21.46 -8.22
CA ASP A 87 -17.75 20.77 -8.67
C ASP A 87 -17.68 19.29 -8.24
N PRO A 88 -18.65 18.79 -7.44
CA PRO A 88 -18.69 17.38 -7.04
C PRO A 88 -18.76 16.40 -8.20
N GLU A 89 -19.32 16.78 -9.35
CA GLU A 89 -19.39 15.91 -10.53
C GLU A 89 -18.02 15.66 -11.16
N GLU A 90 -17.00 16.40 -10.73
CA GLU A 90 -15.62 16.21 -11.18
C GLU A 90 -14.79 15.36 -10.23
N ASP A 91 -15.37 14.94 -9.10
CA ASP A 91 -14.75 14.03 -8.15
C ASP A 91 -14.87 12.57 -8.61
N ASP A 92 -13.78 12.06 -9.20
CA ASP A 92 -13.70 10.66 -9.60
C ASP A 92 -13.23 9.74 -8.45
N THR A 93 -13.20 10.22 -7.20
CA THR A 93 -12.85 9.40 -6.03
C THR A 93 -13.92 8.34 -5.79
N VAL A 94 -13.63 7.10 -6.18
CA VAL A 94 -14.57 5.99 -6.04
C VAL A 94 -14.58 5.45 -4.60
N PHE A 95 -15.77 5.28 -4.04
CA PHE A 95 -15.97 4.59 -2.77
C PHE A 95 -15.78 3.08 -2.92
N ILE A 96 -14.99 2.48 -2.03
CA ILE A 96 -14.80 1.02 -1.99
C ILE A 96 -15.88 0.38 -1.13
N GLY A 97 -16.71 -0.44 -1.76
CA GLY A 97 -17.68 -1.28 -1.05
C GLY A 97 -17.01 -2.47 -0.36
N TYR A 98 -16.28 -2.23 0.74
CA TYR A 98 -15.71 -3.31 1.56
C TYR A 98 -16.80 -4.25 2.10
N LEU A 99 -16.42 -5.50 2.35
CA LEU A 99 -17.32 -6.54 2.84
C LEU A 99 -17.54 -6.39 4.36
N PRO A 100 -18.79 -6.48 4.85
CA PRO A 100 -19.07 -6.57 6.28
C PRO A 100 -18.33 -7.74 6.92
N PHE A 101 -17.68 -7.53 8.07
CA PHE A 101 -16.92 -8.59 8.75
C PHE A 101 -17.75 -9.84 9.04
N SER A 102 -19.03 -9.65 9.38
CA SER A 102 -19.98 -10.74 9.63
C SER A 102 -20.24 -11.65 8.42
N SER A 103 -19.98 -11.17 7.19
CA SER A 103 -20.10 -11.95 5.96
C SER A 103 -18.84 -12.72 5.59
N VAL A 104 -17.73 -12.51 6.31
CA VAL A 104 -16.42 -13.07 5.99
C VAL A 104 -16.02 -14.11 7.03
N GLU A 105 -16.57 -15.31 6.89
CA GLU A 105 -16.33 -16.43 7.82
C GLU A 105 -14.84 -16.78 7.96
N SER A 106 -14.03 -16.57 6.90
CA SER A 106 -12.58 -16.85 6.93
C SER A 106 -11.80 -16.00 7.93
N LEU A 107 -12.36 -14.87 8.38
CA LEU A 107 -11.76 -13.99 9.39
C LEU A 107 -12.33 -14.23 10.78
N ALA A 108 -13.16 -15.25 10.97
CA ALA A 108 -13.66 -15.62 12.28
C ALA A 108 -12.52 -15.89 13.27
N GLY A 109 -12.68 -15.38 14.49
CA GLY A 109 -11.67 -15.48 15.56
C GLY A 109 -10.49 -14.51 15.44
N CYS A 110 -10.43 -13.65 14.41
CA CYS A 110 -9.49 -12.54 14.42
C CYS A 110 -9.82 -11.57 15.56
N ARG A 111 -8.77 -11.01 16.18
CA ARG A 111 -8.93 -9.77 16.95
C ARG A 111 -9.29 -8.64 16.00
N VAL A 112 -10.19 -7.77 16.42
CA VAL A 112 -10.67 -6.64 15.62
C VAL A 112 -10.41 -5.32 16.34
N ILE A 113 -10.36 -4.23 15.58
CA ILE A 113 -10.34 -2.86 16.08
C ILE A 113 -11.15 -1.97 15.15
N GLN A 114 -11.85 -0.99 15.73
CA GLN A 114 -12.56 0.03 14.96
C GLN A 114 -11.56 1.08 14.45
N HIS A 115 -11.75 1.55 13.23
CA HIS A 115 -10.86 2.53 12.60
C HIS A 115 -10.76 3.83 13.41
N SER A 116 -11.87 4.31 14.00
CA SER A 116 -11.86 5.48 14.90
C SER A 116 -10.97 5.34 16.14
N LYS A 117 -10.58 4.12 16.54
CA LYS A 117 -9.64 3.88 17.64
C LYS A 117 -8.17 3.98 17.21
N LEU A 118 -7.90 3.99 15.89
CA LEU A 118 -6.55 4.19 15.37
C LEU A 118 -6.27 5.68 15.24
N GLN A 119 -5.16 6.11 15.83
CA GLN A 119 -4.60 7.42 15.60
C GLN A 119 -3.46 7.29 14.58
N GLU A 120 -3.60 7.92 13.41
CA GLU A 120 -2.50 8.05 12.45
C GLU A 120 -1.37 8.90 13.08
N LEU A 121 -0.18 8.32 13.15
CA LEU A 121 1.04 8.98 13.62
C LEU A 121 1.92 9.44 12.46
N ASP A 122 1.92 8.66 11.37
CA ASP A 122 2.66 8.95 10.16
C ASP A 122 2.14 8.09 8.99
N ARG A 123 2.43 8.48 7.75
CA ARG A 123 2.23 7.63 6.56
C ARG A 123 3.57 7.08 6.10
N LEU A 124 3.72 5.76 6.11
CA LEU A 124 4.97 5.08 5.75
C LEU A 124 5.05 4.82 4.23
N GLY A 125 3.90 4.72 3.57
CA GLY A 125 3.82 4.50 2.13
C GLY A 125 2.38 4.46 1.62
N PRO A 126 2.18 4.18 0.32
CA PRO A 126 0.85 4.03 -0.28
C PRO A 126 0.01 2.96 0.43
N GLY A 127 -1.05 3.40 1.13
CA GLY A 127 -1.95 2.50 1.87
C GLY A 127 -1.30 1.87 3.13
N VAL A 128 -0.25 2.49 3.67
CA VAL A 128 0.47 2.00 4.84
C VAL A 128 0.71 3.14 5.81
N ASP A 129 -0.02 3.11 6.92
CA ASP A 129 0.06 4.11 7.98
C ASP A 129 0.77 3.54 9.21
N LEU A 130 1.63 4.35 9.82
CA LEU A 130 2.03 4.15 11.21
C LEU A 130 0.91 4.69 12.08
N SER A 131 0.33 3.83 12.90
CA SER A 131 -0.77 4.21 13.79
C SER A 131 -0.49 3.81 15.23
N SER A 132 -1.26 4.36 16.15
CA SER A 132 -1.34 3.85 17.52
C SER A 132 -2.77 3.68 17.97
N TYR A 133 -2.98 2.75 18.91
CA TYR A 133 -4.22 2.62 19.66
C TYR A 133 -3.92 2.30 21.11
N ASP A 134 -4.85 2.63 22.01
CA ASP A 134 -4.80 2.18 23.39
C ASP A 134 -5.29 0.74 23.47
N ASP A 135 -4.39 -0.17 23.84
CA ASP A 135 -4.73 -1.58 23.95
C ASP A 135 -5.52 -1.81 25.24
N ASP A 136 -6.79 -2.18 25.08
CA ASP A 136 -7.73 -2.41 26.18
C ASP A 136 -7.21 -3.49 27.17
N GLU A 137 -6.35 -4.42 26.71
CA GLU A 137 -5.78 -5.51 27.54
C GLU A 137 -4.58 -5.05 28.38
N SER A 138 -3.62 -4.35 27.77
CA SER A 138 -2.40 -3.89 28.44
C SER A 138 -2.51 -2.50 29.07
N GLY A 139 -3.53 -1.72 28.70
CA GLY A 139 -3.73 -0.33 29.12
C GLY A 139 -2.65 0.63 28.64
N LYS A 140 -1.88 0.23 27.61
CA LYS A 140 -0.77 1.02 27.06
C LYS A 140 -1.00 1.31 25.59
N PRO A 141 -0.53 2.48 25.09
CA PRO A 141 -0.55 2.76 23.67
C PRO A 141 0.38 1.79 22.93
N GLN A 142 -0.17 1.11 21.94
CA GLN A 142 0.56 0.20 21.07
C GLN A 142 0.77 0.87 19.71
N LYS A 143 2.01 0.86 19.20
CA LYS A 143 2.32 1.28 17.83
C LYS A 143 2.17 0.11 16.87
N VAL A 144 1.48 0.35 15.76
CA VAL A 144 1.18 -0.64 14.73
C VAL A 144 1.35 -0.04 13.35
N VAL A 145 1.52 -0.92 12.36
CA VAL A 145 1.44 -0.55 10.95
C VAL A 145 0.05 -0.95 10.46
N PHE A 146 -0.75 0.01 10.04
CA PHE A 146 -2.06 -0.20 9.43
C PHE A 146 -1.91 -0.26 7.90
N LYS A 147 -2.13 -1.45 7.33
CA LYS A 147 -2.21 -1.65 5.88
C LYS A 147 -3.68 -1.61 5.45
N PHE A 148 -3.98 -0.79 4.45
CA PHE A 148 -5.30 -0.65 3.84
C PHE A 148 -5.18 -0.34 2.36
N ASN A 149 -6.29 -0.43 1.62
CA ASN A 149 -6.30 -0.05 0.21
C ASN A 149 -7.46 0.90 -0.07
N ALA A 150 -7.19 2.20 -0.15
CA ALA A 150 -8.20 3.22 -0.45
C ALA A 150 -8.49 3.40 -1.95
N MET A 151 -7.75 2.72 -2.84
CA MET A 151 -7.93 2.87 -4.28
C MET A 151 -8.81 1.74 -4.85
N ALA A 152 -9.89 2.12 -5.54
CA ALA A 152 -10.88 1.20 -6.12
C ALA A 152 -10.40 0.47 -7.39
N LYS A 153 -9.15 -0.04 -7.39
CA LYS A 153 -8.62 -0.89 -8.46
C LYS A 153 -8.84 -2.37 -8.09
N PRO A 154 -9.55 -3.16 -8.92
CA PRO A 154 -9.85 -4.56 -8.61
C PRO A 154 -8.63 -5.41 -8.25
N ARG A 155 -7.49 -5.18 -8.93
CA ARG A 155 -6.23 -5.88 -8.64
C ARG A 155 -5.69 -5.55 -7.24
N ARG A 156 -5.67 -4.27 -6.85
CA ARG A 156 -5.20 -3.83 -5.53
C ARG A 156 -6.10 -4.38 -4.41
N LEU A 157 -7.42 -4.35 -4.63
CA LEU A 157 -8.40 -4.91 -3.69
C LEU A 157 -8.21 -6.41 -3.51
N LYS A 158 -7.98 -7.14 -4.60
CA LYS A 158 -7.70 -8.58 -4.56
C LYS A 158 -6.39 -8.87 -3.82
N MET A 159 -5.32 -8.11 -4.07
CA MET A 159 -4.02 -8.29 -3.40
C MET A 159 -4.15 -8.11 -1.89
N ALA A 160 -4.73 -6.98 -1.44
CA ALA A 160 -4.93 -6.72 -0.01
C ALA A 160 -5.78 -7.82 0.67
N TRP A 161 -6.77 -8.37 -0.04
CA TRP A 161 -7.62 -9.43 0.49
C TRP A 161 -6.93 -10.80 0.54
N ASP A 162 -6.15 -11.13 -0.49
CA ASP A 162 -5.36 -12.37 -0.51
C ASP A 162 -4.25 -12.29 0.57
N GLU A 163 -3.60 -11.14 0.76
CA GLU A 163 -2.61 -10.92 1.82
C GLU A 163 -3.20 -11.15 3.23
N LEU A 164 -4.33 -10.50 3.53
CA LEU A 164 -5.01 -10.67 4.81
C LEU A 164 -5.37 -12.14 5.09
N LYS A 165 -5.80 -12.87 4.05
CA LYS A 165 -6.09 -14.31 4.17
C LYS A 165 -4.84 -15.12 4.45
N VAL A 166 -3.72 -14.81 3.80
CA VAL A 166 -2.43 -15.46 4.08
C VAL A 166 -2.07 -15.22 5.54
N TYR A 167 -2.03 -13.98 6.00
CA TYR A 167 -1.75 -13.63 7.40
C TYR A 167 -2.62 -14.38 8.40
N LYS A 168 -3.92 -14.49 8.13
CA LYS A 168 -4.85 -15.24 8.99
C LYS A 168 -4.59 -16.75 8.98
N SER A 169 -4.14 -17.30 7.85
CA SER A 169 -3.90 -18.74 7.71
C SER A 169 -2.55 -19.19 8.27
N LEU A 170 -1.58 -18.27 8.39
CA LEU A 170 -0.24 -18.60 8.87
C LEU A 170 -0.26 -18.98 10.35
N PRO A 171 0.35 -20.12 10.72
CA PRO A 171 0.58 -20.42 12.12
C PRO A 171 1.66 -19.48 12.70
N PRO A 172 1.72 -19.29 14.03
CA PRO A 172 2.76 -18.49 14.65
C PRO A 172 4.16 -19.01 14.28
N HIS A 173 5.02 -18.12 13.77
CA HIS A 173 6.39 -18.44 13.39
C HIS A 173 7.35 -17.34 13.87
N PRO A 174 8.52 -17.66 14.46
CA PRO A 174 9.43 -16.67 15.06
C PRO A 174 10.05 -15.69 14.05
N ASN A 175 10.04 -16.03 12.76
CA ASN A 175 10.62 -15.21 11.68
C ASN A 175 9.55 -14.66 10.71
N ILE A 176 8.27 -14.67 11.09
CA ILE A 176 7.19 -14.04 10.32
C ILE A 176 6.54 -12.99 11.20
N LEU A 177 6.36 -11.77 10.69
CA LEU A 177 5.65 -10.71 11.39
C LEU A 177 4.17 -11.10 11.55
N PRO A 178 3.63 -11.22 12.77
CA PRO A 178 2.26 -11.68 12.95
C PRO A 178 1.22 -10.59 12.64
N LEU A 179 0.03 -11.04 12.23
CA LEU A 179 -1.18 -10.23 12.21
C LEU A 179 -1.54 -9.77 13.63
N ASP A 180 -1.76 -8.47 13.81
CA ASP A 180 -2.21 -7.93 15.09
C ASP A 180 -3.74 -7.96 15.18
N ARG A 181 -4.41 -7.13 14.36
CA ARG A 181 -5.88 -6.99 14.33
C ARG A 181 -6.41 -6.70 12.92
N VAL A 182 -7.64 -7.14 12.65
CA VAL A 182 -8.43 -6.70 11.49
C VAL A 182 -9.05 -5.35 11.81
N VAL A 183 -8.96 -4.40 10.88
CA VAL A 183 -9.52 -3.04 11.05
C VAL A 183 -10.89 -2.97 10.38
N LEU A 184 -11.86 -2.48 11.16
CA LEU A 184 -13.25 -2.32 10.74
C LEU A 184 -13.60 -0.84 10.64
N GLU A 185 -14.37 -0.44 9.64
CA GLU A 185 -14.99 0.89 9.65
C GLU A 185 -16.17 0.94 10.64
N ASP A 186 -16.44 2.15 11.13
CA ASP A 186 -17.24 2.39 12.33
C ASP A 186 -18.76 2.21 12.15
N VAL A 187 -19.28 2.25 10.93
CA VAL A 187 -20.73 2.31 10.64
C VAL A 187 -21.30 0.90 10.43
N GLU A 188 -20.75 0.13 9.50
CA GLU A 188 -21.26 -1.20 9.12
C GLU A 188 -20.28 -2.33 9.45
N SER A 189 -19.18 -2.01 10.15
CA SER A 189 -18.12 -2.98 10.49
C SER A 189 -17.57 -3.72 9.28
N ARG A 190 -17.38 -3.02 8.17
CA ARG A 190 -16.73 -3.54 6.96
C ARG A 190 -15.22 -3.60 7.13
N VAL A 191 -14.60 -4.61 6.54
CA VAL A 191 -13.16 -4.85 6.65
C VAL A 191 -12.41 -3.92 5.70
N ILE A 192 -11.72 -2.92 6.26
CA ILE A 192 -10.99 -1.91 5.48
C ILE A 192 -9.49 -2.22 5.37
N GLY A 193 -8.97 -3.08 6.25
CA GLY A 193 -7.56 -3.44 6.27
C GLY A 193 -7.18 -4.22 7.53
N PHE A 194 -5.90 -4.20 7.86
CA PHE A 194 -5.37 -4.90 9.02
C PHE A 194 -4.12 -4.24 9.58
N THR A 195 -3.74 -4.62 10.78
CA THR A 195 -2.58 -4.10 11.50
C THR A 195 -1.55 -5.19 11.75
N THR A 196 -0.27 -4.80 11.76
CA THR A 196 0.86 -5.62 12.24
C THR A 196 1.66 -4.85 13.28
N LYS A 197 2.50 -5.54 14.05
CA LYS A 197 3.41 -4.89 15.02
C LYS A 197 4.35 -3.93 14.27
N PHE A 198 4.49 -2.71 14.76
CA PHE A 198 5.53 -1.80 14.27
C PHE A 198 6.91 -2.27 14.74
N ILE A 199 7.84 -2.44 13.79
CA ILE A 199 9.25 -2.77 14.06
C ILE A 199 10.07 -1.49 13.86
N ALA A 200 10.75 -1.05 14.93
CA ALA A 200 11.63 0.10 14.87
C ALA A 200 12.95 -0.24 14.18
N GLY A 201 13.56 0.75 13.53
CA GLY A 201 14.85 0.61 12.84
C GLY A 201 14.73 0.51 11.31
N GLY A 202 13.53 0.35 10.76
CA GLY A 202 13.34 0.22 9.31
C GLY A 202 13.72 -1.17 8.80
N THR A 203 13.58 -1.36 7.50
CA THR A 203 13.82 -2.64 6.84
C THR A 203 15.32 -2.85 6.61
N LEU A 204 15.72 -4.02 6.12
CA LEU A 204 17.11 -4.31 5.81
C LEU A 204 17.64 -3.42 4.67
N VAL A 205 16.79 -3.01 3.71
CA VAL A 205 17.20 -2.08 2.64
C VAL A 205 17.54 -0.68 3.18
N ASP A 206 16.95 -0.30 4.32
CA ASP A 206 17.25 0.98 4.97
C ASP A 206 18.56 0.92 5.77
N ASN A 207 19.11 -0.29 5.98
CA ASN A 207 20.26 -0.56 6.84
C ASN A 207 21.32 -1.44 6.14
N LEU A 208 21.59 -1.20 4.84
CA LEU A 208 22.53 -2.01 4.06
C LEU A 208 23.98 -2.01 4.58
N GLU A 209 24.35 -1.03 5.41
CA GLU A 209 25.67 -0.96 6.06
C GLU A 209 25.80 -1.93 7.25
N ALA A 210 24.71 -2.56 7.68
CA ALA A 210 24.76 -3.55 8.75
C ALA A 210 25.57 -4.78 8.30
N PRO A 211 26.46 -5.32 9.14
CA PRO A 211 27.23 -6.50 8.77
C PRO A 211 26.30 -7.69 8.57
N LEU A 212 26.44 -8.35 7.42
CA LEU A 212 25.73 -9.59 7.14
C LEU A 212 26.01 -10.62 8.25
N ARG A 213 24.95 -11.11 8.90
CA ARG A 213 25.05 -12.21 9.85
C ARG A 213 24.60 -13.50 9.18
N PHE A 214 25.45 -14.54 9.25
CA PHE A 214 25.11 -15.87 8.74
C PHE A 214 23.82 -16.44 9.35
N GLU A 215 23.54 -16.08 10.60
CA GLU A 215 22.29 -16.44 11.27
C GLU A 215 21.04 -15.92 10.55
N TRP A 216 21.07 -14.70 9.99
CA TRP A 216 19.94 -14.14 9.25
C TRP A 216 19.68 -14.90 7.96
N LEU A 217 20.73 -15.31 7.25
CA LEU A 217 20.60 -16.17 6.07
C LEU A 217 20.00 -17.52 6.44
N GLN A 218 20.46 -18.13 7.53
CA GLN A 218 19.88 -19.39 8.00
C GLN A 218 18.40 -19.25 8.37
N GLN A 219 18.03 -18.18 9.07
CA GLN A 219 16.63 -17.89 9.42
C GLN A 219 15.77 -17.66 8.19
N LEU A 220 16.29 -16.94 7.18
CA LEU A 220 15.59 -16.68 5.93
C LEU A 220 15.35 -17.99 5.14
N ILE A 221 16.36 -18.86 5.03
CA ILE A 221 16.20 -20.17 4.39
C ILE A 221 15.14 -21.00 5.12
N GLN A 222 15.21 -21.05 6.45
CA GLN A 222 14.26 -21.83 7.26
C GLN A 222 12.81 -21.35 7.12
N VAL A 223 12.57 -20.03 7.11
CA VAL A 223 11.20 -19.51 6.94
C VAL A 223 10.69 -19.72 5.52
N VAL A 224 11.56 -19.64 4.50
CA VAL A 224 11.18 -19.93 3.10
C VAL A 224 10.87 -21.41 2.92
N ASP A 225 11.69 -22.31 3.45
CA ASP A 225 11.42 -23.76 3.43
C ASP A 225 10.10 -24.07 4.14
N PHE A 226 9.87 -23.48 5.31
CA PHE A 226 8.61 -23.62 6.04
C PHE A 226 7.40 -23.19 5.19
N LEU A 227 7.45 -22.01 4.57
CA LEU A 227 6.38 -21.51 3.71
C LEU A 227 6.16 -22.42 2.50
N ASN A 228 7.23 -22.74 1.76
CA ASN A 228 7.16 -23.43 0.48
C ASN A 228 6.84 -24.92 0.64
N LEU A 229 7.54 -25.62 1.56
CA LEU A 229 7.49 -27.07 1.68
C LEU A 229 6.40 -27.56 2.64
N GLU A 230 6.12 -26.82 3.73
CA GLU A 230 5.12 -27.24 4.71
C GLU A 230 3.74 -26.65 4.44
N LEU A 231 3.67 -25.38 4.02
CA LEU A 231 2.40 -24.68 3.81
C LEU A 231 1.98 -24.60 2.34
N GLY A 232 2.89 -24.86 1.40
CA GLY A 232 2.63 -24.66 -0.03
C GLY A 232 2.37 -23.20 -0.39
N ILE A 233 2.97 -22.27 0.35
CA ILE A 233 2.90 -20.83 0.16
C ILE A 233 4.24 -20.33 -0.39
N MET A 234 4.20 -19.58 -1.48
CA MET A 234 5.36 -18.83 -1.99
C MET A 234 5.16 -17.35 -1.72
N HIS A 235 6.15 -16.66 -1.18
CA HIS A 235 6.09 -15.22 -0.89
C HIS A 235 6.14 -14.39 -2.19
N GLN A 236 6.94 -14.81 -3.16
CA GLN A 236 7.15 -14.19 -4.48
C GLN A 236 7.70 -12.76 -4.46
N ASP A 237 8.19 -12.30 -3.30
CA ASP A 237 8.80 -10.98 -3.17
C ASP A 237 9.81 -10.92 -2.02
N ILE A 238 10.62 -11.97 -1.86
CA ILE A 238 11.73 -11.96 -0.91
C ILE A 238 12.77 -10.93 -1.38
N ALA A 239 12.96 -9.88 -0.58
CA ALA A 239 13.88 -8.79 -0.86
C ALA A 239 14.24 -8.04 0.44
N PRO A 240 15.36 -7.27 0.49
CA PRO A 240 15.75 -6.56 1.71
C PRO A 240 14.69 -5.60 2.25
N ARG A 241 13.85 -5.04 1.37
CA ARG A 241 12.74 -4.15 1.75
C ARG A 241 11.59 -4.87 2.47
N ASN A 242 11.51 -6.20 2.37
CA ASN A 242 10.49 -7.05 2.99
C ASN A 242 11.04 -7.84 4.18
N LEU A 243 12.19 -7.40 4.71
CA LEU A 243 12.86 -8.00 5.86
C LEU A 243 13.12 -6.95 6.93
N PHE A 244 12.79 -7.27 8.17
CA PHE A 244 13.21 -6.51 9.35
C PHE A 244 14.24 -7.29 10.15
N ILE A 245 15.08 -6.57 10.90
CA ILE A 245 15.79 -7.12 12.05
C ILE A 245 15.09 -6.58 13.29
N ASP A 246 14.47 -7.45 14.07
CA ASP A 246 13.81 -7.06 15.31
C ASP A 246 14.87 -6.53 16.30
N PRO A 247 14.81 -5.26 16.74
CA PRO A 247 15.81 -4.69 17.63
C PRO A 247 15.81 -5.34 19.02
N ASP A 248 14.70 -5.96 19.45
CA ASP A 248 14.60 -6.59 20.76
C ASP A 248 15.23 -7.99 20.78
N THR A 249 15.15 -8.70 19.65
CA THR A 249 15.55 -10.12 19.56
C THR A 249 16.73 -10.37 18.62
N GLU A 250 17.14 -9.37 17.84
CA GLU A 250 18.12 -9.44 16.74
C GLU A 250 17.80 -10.48 15.65
N LYS A 251 16.53 -10.91 15.58
CA LYS A 251 16.06 -11.92 14.62
C LYS A 251 15.52 -11.28 13.35
N LEU A 252 15.69 -11.99 12.24
CA LEU A 252 15.07 -11.65 10.97
C LEU A 252 13.56 -11.90 11.03
N LEU A 253 12.78 -10.95 10.55
CA LEU A 253 11.33 -11.07 10.37
C LEU A 253 10.98 -10.82 8.90
N LEU A 254 10.26 -11.76 8.30
CA LEU A 254 9.65 -11.64 6.99
C LEU A 254 8.23 -11.05 7.11
N PHE A 255 7.88 -10.15 6.19
CA PHE A 255 6.56 -9.53 6.10
C PHE A 255 6.21 -9.19 4.64
N ASP A 256 5.01 -8.66 4.42
CA ASP A 256 4.51 -8.17 3.12
C ASP A 256 4.15 -9.28 2.12
N PHE A 257 3.06 -10.00 2.40
CA PHE A 257 2.60 -11.14 1.60
C PHE A 257 1.67 -10.71 0.44
N ASP A 258 1.75 -9.46 -0.01
CA ASP A 258 0.88 -8.90 -1.06
C ASP A 258 0.98 -9.61 -2.42
N TRP A 259 2.09 -10.31 -2.65
CA TRP A 259 2.35 -11.12 -3.84
C TRP A 259 2.28 -12.63 -3.58
N ALA A 260 1.93 -13.06 -2.38
CA ALA A 260 2.02 -14.47 -2.04
C ALA A 260 1.10 -15.35 -2.90
N ALA A 261 1.61 -16.51 -3.30
CA ALA A 261 0.85 -17.58 -3.94
C ALA A 261 0.58 -18.71 -2.95
N SER A 262 -0.53 -19.41 -3.17
CA SER A 262 -0.86 -20.65 -2.45
C SER A 262 -1.15 -21.73 -3.49
N GLY A 263 -0.28 -22.74 -3.54
CA GLY A 263 -0.25 -23.70 -4.65
C GLY A 263 -0.08 -22.99 -5.99
N GLU A 264 -0.95 -23.31 -6.96
CA GLU A 264 -0.95 -22.66 -8.28
C GLU A 264 -1.65 -21.29 -8.28
N LYS A 265 -2.44 -20.98 -7.24
CA LYS A 265 -3.21 -19.73 -7.20
C LYS A 265 -2.29 -18.55 -6.90
N GLY A 266 -2.20 -17.63 -7.87
CA GLY A 266 -1.41 -16.41 -7.74
C GLY A 266 0.07 -16.59 -8.08
N LEU A 267 0.48 -17.80 -8.51
CA LEU A 267 1.84 -18.07 -8.92
C LEU A 267 2.20 -17.26 -10.17
N MET A 268 3.36 -16.62 -10.15
CA MET A 268 3.89 -15.79 -11.22
C MET A 268 5.22 -16.36 -11.71
N GLU A 269 5.40 -16.37 -13.03
CA GLU A 269 6.66 -16.76 -13.65
C GLU A 269 7.79 -15.79 -13.24
N GLY A 270 8.95 -16.33 -12.88
CA GLY A 270 10.13 -15.55 -12.52
C GLY A 270 10.15 -14.98 -11.10
N ARG A 271 9.23 -15.41 -10.21
CA ARG A 271 9.16 -14.96 -8.81
C ARG A 271 9.37 -16.11 -7.83
N ASP A 272 10.46 -16.84 -8.03
CA ASP A 272 10.84 -17.97 -7.21
C ASP A 272 11.54 -17.51 -5.92
N ASP A 273 11.04 -17.96 -4.77
CA ASP A 273 11.56 -17.57 -3.45
C ASP A 273 13.01 -18.04 -3.26
N VAL A 274 13.35 -19.25 -3.73
CA VAL A 274 14.70 -19.82 -3.58
C VAL A 274 15.73 -18.95 -4.29
N THR A 275 15.43 -18.55 -5.52
CA THR A 275 16.25 -17.62 -6.30
C THR A 275 16.35 -16.27 -5.59
N ALA A 276 15.24 -15.76 -5.06
CA ALA A 276 15.21 -14.47 -4.39
C ALA A 276 16.03 -14.44 -3.09
N VAL A 277 16.07 -15.53 -2.31
CA VAL A 277 16.93 -15.65 -1.11
C VAL A 277 18.41 -15.43 -1.47
N VAL A 278 18.87 -15.99 -2.60
CA VAL A 278 20.27 -15.86 -3.05
C VAL A 278 20.67 -14.42 -3.36
N PHE A 279 19.73 -13.58 -3.80
CA PHE A 279 19.98 -12.18 -4.16
C PHE A 279 19.68 -11.18 -3.04
N THR A 280 19.15 -11.64 -1.90
CA THR A 280 18.61 -10.76 -0.85
C THR A 280 19.64 -10.39 0.23
N LEU A 281 20.47 -11.33 0.67
CA LEU A 281 21.39 -11.14 1.81
C LEU A 281 22.86 -11.14 1.38
#